data_AF-A0AAD9QK30-F1
#
_entry.id   AF-A0AAD9QK30-F1
#
_cell.length_a   1.000
_cell.length_b   1.000
_cell.length_c   1.000
_cell.angle_alpha   90.00
_cell.angle_beta   90.00
_cell.angle_gamma   90.00
#
_symmetry.space_group_name_H-M   'P 1'
#
loop_
_entity.id
_entity.type
_entity.pdbx_description
1 polymer ?
#
loop_
_entity_poly.entity_id
_entity_poly.type
_entity_poly.pdbx_seq_one_letter_code
_entity_poly.pdbx_strand_id
1 'polypeptide(L)'
;MEMQDAKNPKGLELFSPEEWKTSRQISSFFSRLSALQKSKEAHPVTVEEDENITEDDVSTWEGHLFEQNLRYEVYEAIDLQHPLSFEDRDICKIAKGGKLKNLEVMELKNICAKFKLTTVGNQQRKKPYVDTIEELVKSCSCSK
;
A
#
# COMPACT_ATOMS: atom_id res chain seq x y z
N MET A 1 19.69 -11.12 -21.35
CA MET A 1 20.97 -10.59 -21.86
C MET A 1 20.95 -9.06 -21.89
N GLU A 2 19.78 -8.42 -21.95
CA GLU A 2 19.65 -6.95 -22.08
C GLU A 2 20.43 -6.12 -21.06
N MET A 3 20.54 -6.55 -19.79
CA MET A 3 21.34 -5.84 -18.77
C MET A 3 22.84 -6.07 -18.90
N GLN A 4 23.28 -7.23 -19.41
CA GLN A 4 24.71 -7.57 -19.56
C GLN A 4 25.37 -6.74 -20.66
N ASP A 5 24.62 -6.50 -21.74
CA ASP A 5 25.12 -5.79 -22.91
C ASP A 5 24.79 -4.29 -22.86
N ALA A 6 24.14 -3.83 -21.79
CA ALA A 6 23.75 -2.44 -21.64
C ALA A 6 25.01 -1.56 -21.52
N LYS A 7 25.15 -0.61 -22.44
CA LYS A 7 26.24 0.37 -22.43
C LYS A 7 25.72 1.79 -22.38
N ASN A 8 26.44 2.65 -21.67
CA ASN A 8 26.15 4.07 -21.63
C ASN A 8 26.58 4.75 -22.95
N PRO A 9 26.23 6.04 -23.18
CA PRO A 9 26.62 6.76 -24.39
C PRO A 9 28.14 6.89 -24.62
N LYS A 10 28.96 6.57 -23.61
CA LYS A 10 30.43 6.53 -23.69
C LYS A 10 30.97 5.12 -23.98
N GLY A 11 30.10 4.12 -24.17
CA GLY A 11 30.47 2.74 -24.50
C GLY A 11 30.90 1.88 -23.32
N LEU A 12 30.79 2.39 -22.08
CA LEU A 12 31.10 1.62 -20.88
C LEU A 12 29.88 0.82 -20.44
N GLU A 13 30.12 -0.34 -19.83
CA GLU A 13 29.09 -1.19 -19.23
C GLU A 13 28.28 -0.39 -18.21
N LEU A 14 26.96 -0.53 -18.26
CA LEU A 14 26.03 0.14 -17.36
C LEU A 14 25.90 -0.57 -16.01
N PHE A 15 26.19 -1.87 -15.96
CA PHE A 15 26.01 -2.72 -14.79
C PHE A 15 27.23 -3.62 -14.64
N SER A 16 27.75 -3.74 -13.42
CA SER A 16 28.79 -4.72 -13.12
C SER A 16 28.21 -6.14 -13.01
N PRO A 17 29.03 -7.20 -13.14
CA PRO A 17 28.60 -8.59 -12.99
C PRO A 17 27.84 -8.91 -11.69
N GLU A 18 28.10 -8.15 -10.63
CA GLU A 18 27.42 -8.28 -9.35
C GLU A 18 26.02 -7.63 -9.34
N GLU A 19 25.81 -6.62 -10.20
CA GLU A 19 24.58 -5.82 -10.29
C GLU A 19 23.50 -6.42 -11.20
N TRP A 20 23.84 -7.41 -12.03
CA TRP A 20 22.87 -8.08 -12.89
C TRP A 20 22.78 -9.59 -12.59
N LYS A 21 21.60 -10.17 -12.82
CA LYS A 21 21.37 -11.61 -12.70
C LYS A 21 20.97 -12.20 -14.06
N THR A 22 21.50 -13.39 -14.35
CA THR A 22 21.09 -14.17 -15.53
C THR A 22 19.67 -14.70 -15.34
N SER A 23 18.99 -14.98 -16.46
CA SER A 23 17.70 -15.69 -16.43
C SER A 23 17.82 -17.03 -15.68
N ARG A 24 18.97 -17.71 -15.78
CA ARG A 24 19.24 -18.97 -15.08
C ARG A 24 19.30 -18.77 -13.57
N GLN A 25 20.00 -17.74 -13.08
CA GLN A 25 20.07 -17.42 -11.65
C GLN A 25 18.69 -17.07 -11.09
N ILE A 26 17.91 -16.27 -11.84
CA ILE A 26 16.54 -15.91 -11.46
C ILE A 26 15.65 -17.16 -11.40
N SER A 27 15.63 -17.97 -12.46
CA SER A 27 14.82 -19.20 -12.49
C SER A 27 15.23 -20.17 -11.38
N SER A 28 16.53 -20.36 -11.14
CA SER A 28 17.04 -21.24 -10.08
C SER A 28 16.64 -20.74 -8.69
N PHE A 29 16.71 -19.43 -8.44
CA PHE A 29 16.25 -18.81 -7.20
C PHE A 29 14.77 -19.12 -6.93
N PHE A 30 13.88 -18.87 -7.90
CA PHE A 30 12.44 -19.15 -7.73
C PHE A 30 12.11 -20.64 -7.65
N SER A 31 12.85 -21.51 -8.36
CA SER A 31 12.72 -22.96 -8.20
C SER A 31 13.08 -23.40 -6.78
N ARG A 32 14.16 -22.87 -6.20
CA ARG A 32 14.56 -23.17 -4.81
C ARG A 32 13.59 -22.62 -3.78
N LEU A 33 13.10 -21.39 -3.96
CA LEU A 33 12.03 -20.84 -3.11
C LEU A 33 10.79 -21.73 -3.12
N SER A 34 10.38 -22.18 -4.31
CA SER A 34 9.25 -23.10 -4.46
C SER A 34 9.51 -24.44 -3.77
N ALA A 35 10.74 -24.95 -3.84
CA ALA A 35 11.15 -26.18 -3.16
C ALA A 35 11.18 -26.01 -1.64
N LEU A 36 11.69 -24.88 -1.11
CA LEU A 36 11.72 -24.56 0.31
C LEU A 36 10.31 -24.42 0.89
N GLN A 37 9.41 -23.78 0.13
CA GLN A 37 8.00 -23.68 0.53
C GLN A 37 7.36 -25.07 0.61
N LYS A 38 7.62 -25.95 -0.36
CA LYS A 38 7.16 -27.35 -0.33
C LYS A 38 7.81 -28.17 0.77
N SER A 39 9.09 -27.94 1.11
CA SER A 39 9.79 -28.68 2.16
C SER A 39 9.42 -28.23 3.57
N LYS A 40 8.91 -27.00 3.72
CA LYS A 40 8.25 -26.57 4.97
C LYS A 40 6.92 -27.31 5.18
N GLU A 41 6.30 -27.83 4.12
CA GLU A 41 5.08 -28.65 4.15
C GLU A 41 5.37 -30.17 4.21
N ALA A 42 6.58 -30.63 3.84
CA ALA A 42 7.00 -32.04 3.95
C ALA A 42 8.53 -32.21 4.08
N HIS A 43 8.95 -33.15 4.94
CA HIS A 43 10.35 -33.53 5.24
C HIS A 43 11.33 -33.62 4.04
N PRO A 44 12.66 -33.49 4.28
CA PRO A 44 13.56 -32.72 3.42
C PRO A 44 13.99 -33.45 2.15
N VAL A 45 13.93 -32.73 1.03
CA VAL A 45 14.60 -33.08 -0.23
C VAL A 45 16.00 -32.48 -0.18
N THR A 46 17.02 -33.34 -0.30
CA THR A 46 18.43 -32.95 -0.45
C THR A 46 18.61 -32.19 -1.75
N VAL A 47 18.86 -30.88 -1.67
CA VAL A 47 19.28 -30.07 -2.82
C VAL A 47 20.79 -29.99 -2.79
N GLU A 48 21.41 -30.54 -3.82
CA GLU A 48 22.86 -30.54 -4.02
C GLU A 48 23.40 -29.11 -4.06
N GLU A 49 24.55 -28.97 -3.41
CA GLU A 49 25.25 -27.77 -3.02
C GLU A 49 26.05 -27.23 -4.21
N ASP A 50 25.52 -26.25 -4.93
CA ASP A 50 26.34 -25.26 -5.64
C ASP A 50 25.55 -23.97 -5.94
N GLU A 51 26.21 -22.82 -5.74
CA GLU A 51 25.75 -21.43 -5.89
C GLU A 51 24.96 -20.83 -4.69
N ASN A 52 25.79 -20.37 -3.74
CA ASN A 52 25.61 -19.51 -2.56
C ASN A 52 24.45 -18.48 -2.65
N ILE A 53 23.30 -18.80 -2.04
CA ILE A 53 22.38 -17.80 -1.50
C ILE A 53 23.01 -17.34 -0.19
N THR A 54 23.34 -16.06 -0.11
CA THR A 54 23.95 -15.53 1.11
C THR A 54 22.87 -15.30 2.17
N GLU A 55 23.24 -15.38 3.44
CA GLU A 55 22.37 -15.06 4.58
C GLU A 55 21.79 -13.63 4.45
N ASP A 56 22.52 -12.74 3.76
CA ASP A 56 22.14 -11.37 3.42
C ASP A 56 20.93 -11.29 2.48
N ASP A 57 20.83 -12.20 1.50
CA ASP A 57 19.68 -12.26 0.58
C ASP A 57 18.41 -12.59 1.37
N VAL A 58 18.47 -13.58 2.27
CA VAL A 58 17.32 -14.00 3.11
C VAL A 58 16.92 -12.87 4.07
N SER A 59 17.90 -12.23 4.71
CA SER A 59 17.67 -11.13 5.65
C SER A 59 17.01 -9.92 4.96
N THR A 60 17.42 -9.59 3.74
CA THR A 60 16.84 -8.49 2.95
C THR A 60 15.35 -8.75 2.64
N TRP A 61 14.99 -9.99 2.29
CA TRP A 61 13.59 -10.36 2.03
C TRP A 61 12.72 -10.32 3.29
N GLU A 62 13.22 -10.85 4.40
CA GLU A 62 12.53 -10.81 5.70
C GLU A 62 12.32 -9.35 6.16
N GLY A 63 13.30 -8.49 5.96
CA GLY A 63 13.20 -7.05 6.21
C GLY A 63 12.09 -6.38 5.40
N HIS A 64 12.01 -6.65 4.09
CA HIS A 64 10.96 -6.07 3.24
C HIS A 64 9.55 -6.53 3.65
N LEU A 65 9.39 -7.81 4.00
CA LEU A 65 8.11 -8.35 4.48
C LEU A 65 7.70 -7.71 5.81
N PHE A 66 8.66 -7.54 6.73
CA PHE A 66 8.45 -6.86 8.00
C PHE A 66 8.02 -5.40 7.79
N GLU A 67 8.70 -4.65 6.93
CA GLU A 67 8.31 -3.27 6.60
C GLU A 67 6.89 -3.19 6.01
N GLN A 68 6.52 -4.12 5.13
CA GLN A 68 5.20 -4.16 4.53
C GLN A 68 4.11 -4.42 5.57
N ASN A 69 4.35 -5.37 6.48
CA ASN A 69 3.43 -5.65 7.58
C ASN A 69 3.31 -4.47 8.55
N LEU A 70 4.43 -3.83 8.90
CA LEU A 70 4.42 -2.65 9.75
C LEU A 70 3.66 -1.49 9.10
N ARG A 71 3.84 -1.26 7.79
CA ARG A 71 3.05 -0.27 7.05
C ARG A 71 1.56 -0.59 7.13
N TYR A 72 1.18 -1.84 6.91
CA TYR A 72 -0.22 -2.27 6.97
C TYR A 72 -0.81 -2.06 8.37
N GLU A 73 -0.11 -2.48 9.42
CA GLU A 73 -0.54 -2.30 10.82
C GLU A 73 -0.65 -0.82 11.20
N VAL A 74 0.29 0.01 10.76
CA VAL A 74 0.23 1.46 10.95
C VAL A 74 -0.96 2.07 10.19
N TYR A 75 -1.23 1.64 8.96
CA TYR A 75 -2.40 2.10 8.20
C TYR A 75 -3.74 1.62 8.79
N GLU A 76 -3.76 0.45 9.43
CA GLU A 76 -4.93 -0.06 10.16
C GLU A 76 -5.14 0.70 11.48
N ALA A 77 -4.06 1.02 12.20
CA ALA A 77 -4.11 1.78 13.44
C ALA A 77 -4.49 3.25 13.23
N ILE A 78 -4.13 3.84 12.08
CA ILE A 78 -4.54 5.19 11.69
C ILE A 78 -5.90 5.07 10.99
N ASP A 79 -6.97 5.11 11.79
CA ASP A 79 -8.40 4.95 11.44
C ASP A 79 -8.97 6.01 10.45
N LEU A 80 -8.14 6.58 9.59
CA LEU A 80 -8.50 7.54 8.55
C LEU A 80 -7.87 7.12 7.22
N GLN A 81 -8.41 6.04 6.62
CA GLN A 81 -8.09 5.70 5.24
C GLN A 81 -8.65 6.75 4.28
N HIS A 82 -7.76 7.49 3.64
CA HIS A 82 -8.10 8.30 2.47
C HIS A 82 -8.24 7.39 1.24
N PRO A 83 -9.21 7.66 0.32
CA PRO A 83 -10.22 8.70 0.38
C PRO A 83 -11.38 8.39 1.32
N LEU A 84 -11.86 9.40 2.04
CA LEU A 84 -13.16 9.34 2.73
C LEU A 84 -14.22 9.17 1.63
N SER A 85 -14.61 7.94 1.36
CA SER A 85 -15.52 7.59 0.28
C SER A 85 -16.93 7.37 0.81
N PHE A 86 -17.96 7.74 0.04
CA PHE A 86 -19.36 7.40 0.31
C PHE A 86 -20.06 7.19 -1.04
N GLU A 87 -20.63 6.00 -1.27
CA GLU A 87 -21.29 5.65 -2.55
C GLU A 87 -20.44 6.05 -3.78
N ASP A 88 -19.19 5.59 -3.81
CA ASP A 88 -18.21 5.87 -4.87
C ASP A 88 -17.85 7.36 -5.07
N ARG A 89 -18.29 8.25 -4.16
CA ARG A 89 -17.95 9.67 -4.15
C ARG A 89 -16.85 9.96 -3.13
N ASP A 90 -15.87 10.75 -3.55
CA ASP A 90 -14.79 11.27 -2.70
C ASP A 90 -15.28 12.48 -1.91
N ILE A 91 -15.54 12.28 -0.61
CA ILE A 91 -16.07 13.30 0.30
C ILE A 91 -15.06 14.43 0.50
N CYS A 92 -13.75 14.14 0.50
CA CYS A 92 -12.71 15.15 0.63
C CYS A 92 -12.75 16.13 -0.55
N LYS A 93 -12.93 15.63 -1.78
CA LYS A 93 -13.11 16.47 -2.98
C LYS A 93 -14.40 17.30 -2.92
N ILE A 94 -15.51 16.70 -2.47
CA ILE A 94 -16.79 17.40 -2.36
C ILE A 94 -16.71 18.54 -1.34
N ALA A 95 -16.06 18.30 -0.20
CA ALA A 95 -15.83 19.28 0.86
C ALA A 95 -14.93 20.43 0.39
N LYS A 96 -13.78 20.14 -0.22
CA LYS A 96 -12.89 21.16 -0.80
C LYS A 96 -13.58 22.02 -1.87
N GLY A 97 -14.50 21.42 -2.64
CA GLY A 97 -15.29 22.14 -3.63
C GLY A 97 -16.45 22.97 -3.05
N GLY A 98 -16.68 22.95 -1.73
CA GLY A 98 -17.81 23.63 -1.09
C GLY A 98 -19.18 23.09 -1.53
N LYS A 99 -19.22 21.84 -2.04
CA LYS A 99 -20.42 21.21 -2.62
C LYS A 99 -21.22 20.39 -1.61
N LEU A 100 -20.75 20.22 -0.37
CA LEU A 100 -21.47 19.51 0.70
C LEU A 100 -22.87 20.11 0.96
N LYS A 101 -23.00 21.44 0.86
CA LYS A 101 -24.29 22.14 1.00
C LYS A 101 -25.32 21.78 -0.07
N ASN A 102 -24.88 21.26 -1.21
CA ASN A 102 -25.73 20.86 -2.33
C ASN A 102 -26.32 19.46 -2.12
N LEU A 103 -25.71 18.62 -1.28
CA LEU A 103 -26.21 17.29 -0.94
C LEU A 103 -27.52 17.37 -0.18
N GLU A 104 -28.37 16.35 -0.32
CA GLU A 104 -29.61 16.25 0.44
C GLU A 104 -29.35 16.03 1.93
N VAL A 105 -30.30 16.44 2.79
CA VAL A 105 -30.17 16.20 4.25
C VAL A 105 -30.03 14.71 4.54
N MET A 106 -30.69 13.85 3.77
CA MET A 106 -30.61 12.39 3.92
C MET A 106 -29.21 11.86 3.58
N GLU A 107 -28.60 12.32 2.49
CA GLU A 107 -27.23 11.95 2.13
C GLU A 107 -26.23 12.39 3.21
N LEU A 108 -26.37 13.62 3.71
CA LEU A 108 -25.53 14.14 4.78
C LEU A 108 -25.66 13.31 6.07
N LYS A 109 -26.86 12.86 6.41
CA LYS A 109 -27.10 11.93 7.53
C LYS A 109 -26.42 10.59 7.31
N ASN A 110 -26.52 10.03 6.11
CA ASN A 110 -25.92 8.73 5.78
C ASN A 110 -24.38 8.81 5.81
N ILE A 111 -23.80 9.92 5.36
CA ILE A 111 -22.37 10.20 5.47
C ILE A 111 -21.96 10.25 6.94
N CYS A 112 -22.65 11.04 7.77
CA CYS A 112 -22.36 11.10 9.20
C CYS A 112 -22.51 9.72 9.88
N ALA A 113 -23.49 8.92 9.50
CA ALA A 113 -23.67 7.57 10.02
C ALA A 113 -22.52 6.63 9.62
N LYS A 114 -22.07 6.68 8.35
CA LYS A 114 -20.93 5.88 7.87
C LYS A 114 -19.66 6.17 8.65
N PHE A 115 -19.38 7.45 8.90
CA PHE A 115 -18.19 7.89 9.64
C PHE A 115 -18.40 7.99 11.16
N LYS A 116 -19.53 7.46 11.68
CA LYS A 116 -19.88 7.47 13.11
C LYS A 116 -19.79 8.86 13.76
N LEU A 117 -20.08 9.92 13.00
CA LEU A 117 -20.02 11.30 13.46
C LEU A 117 -21.24 11.66 14.30
N THR A 118 -21.02 12.29 15.45
CA THR A 118 -22.09 12.83 16.29
C THR A 118 -22.38 14.27 15.89
N THR A 119 -23.60 14.56 15.45
CA THR A 119 -24.01 15.94 15.11
C THR A 119 -24.65 16.63 16.31
N VAL A 120 -24.12 17.80 16.67
CA VAL A 120 -24.66 18.63 17.75
C VAL A 120 -25.45 19.79 17.14
N GLY A 121 -26.75 19.87 17.44
CA GLY A 121 -27.62 20.97 16.98
C GLY A 121 -28.92 20.52 16.33
N ASN A 122 -29.57 21.44 15.59
CA ASN A 122 -30.86 21.17 14.96
C ASN A 122 -30.70 20.26 13.72
N GLN A 123 -31.09 19.00 13.89
CA GLN A 123 -31.03 17.92 12.87
C GLN A 123 -31.97 18.11 11.67
N GLN A 124 -32.84 19.12 11.68
CA GLN A 124 -33.66 19.49 10.53
C GLN A 124 -32.92 20.43 9.55
N ARG A 125 -31.79 21.00 9.96
CA ARG A 125 -30.99 21.90 9.11
C ARG A 125 -29.78 21.15 8.55
N LYS A 126 -29.35 21.50 7.33
CA LYS A 126 -28.13 20.92 6.70
C LYS A 126 -26.84 21.33 7.42
N LYS A 127 -26.82 22.54 7.99
CA LYS A 127 -25.62 23.18 8.53
C LYS A 127 -24.84 22.32 9.55
N PRO A 128 -25.46 21.72 10.58
CA PRO A 128 -24.72 20.90 11.55
C PRO A 128 -24.01 19.71 10.91
N TYR A 129 -24.64 19.05 9.93
CA TYR A 129 -24.03 17.92 9.22
C TYR A 129 -22.84 18.38 8.38
N VAL A 130 -23.00 19.46 7.61
CA VAL A 130 -21.93 20.02 6.79
C VAL A 130 -20.73 20.41 7.66
N ASP A 131 -20.97 21.15 8.74
CA ASP A 131 -19.92 21.61 9.64
C ASP A 131 -19.13 20.41 10.24
N THR A 132 -19.81 19.35 10.69
CA THR A 132 -19.13 18.14 11.21
C THR A 132 -18.34 17.36 10.15
N ILE A 133 -18.85 17.29 8.91
CA ILE A 133 -18.15 16.60 7.82
C ILE A 133 -16.91 17.42 7.41
N GLU A 134 -17.01 18.74 7.37
CA GLU A 134 -15.86 19.61 7.11
C GLU A 134 -14.79 19.49 8.21
N GLU A 135 -15.18 19.34 9.47
CA GLU A 135 -14.25 19.08 10.57
C GLU A 135 -13.54 17.73 10.43
N LEU A 136 -14.24 16.67 10.06
CA LEU A 136 -13.64 15.38 9.74
C LEU A 136 -12.66 15.48 8.56
N VAL A 137 -13.01 16.24 7.51
CA VAL A 137 -12.12 16.40 6.35
C VAL A 137 -10.84 17.15 6.74
N LYS A 138 -10.87 18.06 7.72
CA LYS A 138 -9.66 18.74 8.20
C LYS A 138 -8.66 17.80 8.88
N SER A 139 -9.12 16.71 9.50
CA SER A 139 -8.22 15.71 10.10
C SER A 139 -7.63 14.74 9.06
N CYS A 140 -8.18 14.73 7.83
CA CYS A 140 -7.62 13.95 6.72
C CYS A 140 -6.23 14.44 6.32
N SER A 141 -5.33 13.50 6.01
CA SER A 141 -4.01 13.78 5.42
C SER A 141 -4.10 14.60 4.12
N CYS A 142 -5.19 14.44 3.38
CA CYS A 142 -5.49 15.15 2.16
C CYS A 142 -5.82 16.65 2.33
N SER A 143 -6.08 17.12 3.55
CA SER A 143 -6.37 18.54 3.84
C SER A 143 -5.14 19.35 4.22
N LYS A 144 -4.00 18.69 4.44
CA LYS A 144 -2.70 19.36 4.66
C LYS A 144 -2.12 19.90 3.35
#